data_AF-A0A7S1WAT5-F1
#
_entry.id   AF-A0A7S1WAT5-F1
#
_cell.length_a   1.000
_cell.length_b   1.000
_cell.length_c   1.000
_cell.angle_alpha   90.00
_cell.angle_beta   90.00
_cell.angle_gamma   90.00
#
_symmetry.space_group_name_H-M   'P 1'
#
loop_
_entity.id
_entity.type
_entity.pdbx_description
1 polymer ?
#
loop_
_entity_poly.entity_id
_entity_poly.type
_entity_poly.pdbx_seq_one_letter_code
_entity_poly.pdbx_strand_id
1 'polypeptide(L)'
;VTASNWDSAAGGSVTLEVTRTGAVCCSEWDWVGIYQSGVRLAFVHSSTLTPSFTAQFAIPSGPGGIYSFQYSTSVDGWQVHDLGLELTFGEAPAVPVGCLLPSYWWPTNGNWNLLTQALSASGLPASRVTVILNVNNGYNTDATVVTPSVWLLWQDRAEKLYNAGFKVLAYVNLCSDVVSFACTSTANQGNRPFAEVQPEIAKYVAELGQWLGGLFLDDAGHSGLTTTEVLQVTTHANGLGLETVHNPGAFSQDTTLFNAADVTVMRENSDAGTASPYFSG
;
A
#
# COMPACT_ATOMS: atom_id res chain seq x y z
N VAL A 1 -8.25 -25.40 4.27
CA VAL A 1 -6.79 -25.21 4.36
C VAL A 1 -6.50 -24.58 5.71
N THR A 2 -5.60 -25.15 6.50
CA THR A 2 -5.25 -24.61 7.83
C THR A 2 -3.92 -23.86 7.81
N ALA A 3 -3.04 -24.18 6.86
CA ALA A 3 -1.82 -23.43 6.59
C ALA A 3 -1.36 -23.62 5.15
N SER A 4 -0.73 -22.60 4.58
CA SER A 4 -0.03 -22.69 3.29
C SER A 4 1.14 -21.71 3.28
N ASN A 5 2.27 -22.13 2.74
CA ASN A 5 3.42 -21.27 2.43
C ASN A 5 4.04 -21.71 1.10
N TRP A 6 4.63 -20.76 0.37
CA TRP A 6 5.35 -21.06 -0.85
C TRP A 6 6.25 -19.89 -1.24
N ASP A 7 7.43 -20.22 -1.75
CA ASP A 7 8.38 -19.32 -2.38
C ASP A 7 8.92 -19.97 -3.66
N SER A 8 9.21 -19.18 -4.70
CA SER A 8 9.59 -19.73 -6.01
C SER A 8 10.96 -20.42 -5.98
N ALA A 9 11.87 -20.03 -5.09
CA ALA A 9 13.19 -20.63 -4.96
C ALA A 9 13.18 -21.91 -4.10
N ALA A 10 12.47 -21.89 -2.98
CA ALA A 10 12.48 -23.00 -2.01
C ALA A 10 11.30 -23.98 -2.14
N GLY A 11 10.25 -23.61 -2.87
CA GLY A 11 8.97 -24.33 -2.83
C GLY A 11 8.20 -24.00 -1.55
N GLY A 12 7.39 -24.94 -1.09
CA GLY A 12 6.54 -24.71 0.08
C GLY A 12 5.78 -25.93 0.56
N SER A 13 4.70 -25.67 1.30
CA SER A 13 3.82 -26.70 1.80
C SER A 13 2.39 -26.21 2.00
N VAL A 14 1.46 -27.14 1.96
CA VAL A 14 0.05 -26.92 2.29
C VAL A 14 -0.38 -27.94 3.33
N THR A 15 -1.14 -27.49 4.32
CA THR A 15 -1.76 -28.34 5.33
C THR A 15 -3.28 -28.27 5.21
N LEU A 16 -3.88 -29.44 5.07
CA LEU A 16 -5.33 -29.63 5.01
C LEU A 16 -5.80 -30.32 6.28
N GLU A 17 -6.86 -29.80 6.88
CA GLU A 17 -7.70 -30.56 7.80
C GLU A 17 -8.83 -31.17 6.99
N VAL A 18 -8.96 -32.48 7.04
CA VAL A 18 -9.94 -33.25 6.28
C VAL A 18 -10.91 -33.88 7.25
N THR A 19 -12.20 -33.60 7.07
CA THR A 19 -13.28 -34.17 7.88
C THR A 19 -14.17 -35.04 7.01
N ARG A 20 -14.21 -36.32 7.34
CA ARG A 20 -15.04 -37.33 6.67
C ARG A 20 -16.45 -37.30 7.25
N THR A 21 -17.47 -37.35 6.39
CA THR A 21 -18.84 -37.57 6.83
C THR A 21 -19.05 -39.04 7.19
N GLY A 22 -20.04 -39.36 8.02
CA GLY A 22 -20.28 -40.73 8.48
C GLY A 22 -20.53 -41.75 7.37
N ALA A 23 -20.93 -41.31 6.17
CA ALA A 23 -21.17 -42.18 5.01
C ALA A 23 -19.89 -42.67 4.31
N VAL A 24 -18.76 -41.99 4.51
CA VAL A 24 -17.47 -42.27 3.87
C VAL A 24 -16.35 -42.53 4.89
N CYS A 25 -16.73 -42.82 6.14
CA CYS A 25 -15.82 -42.98 7.27
C CYS A 25 -15.81 -44.44 7.77
N CYS A 26 -14.74 -44.96 8.35
CA CYS A 26 -13.39 -44.41 8.49
C CYS A 26 -12.41 -45.55 8.26
N SER A 27 -11.58 -45.46 7.22
CA SER A 27 -10.47 -46.39 7.04
C SER A 27 -9.16 -45.64 7.29
N GLU A 28 -8.22 -46.26 8.00
CA GLU A 28 -6.86 -45.73 8.16
C GLU A 28 -6.16 -45.57 6.80
N TRP A 29 -6.63 -46.32 5.80
CA TRP A 29 -6.11 -46.33 4.43
C TRP A 29 -6.76 -45.32 3.50
N ASP A 30 -7.81 -44.61 3.95
CA ASP A 30 -8.34 -43.46 3.20
C ASP A 30 -7.20 -42.48 2.92
N TRP A 31 -7.18 -41.84 1.76
CA TRP A 31 -6.09 -40.94 1.40
C TRP A 31 -6.58 -39.66 0.74
N VAL A 32 -5.77 -38.62 0.89
CA VAL A 32 -5.89 -37.36 0.16
C VAL A 32 -4.66 -37.21 -0.70
N GLY A 33 -4.84 -36.87 -1.96
CA GLY A 33 -3.77 -36.64 -2.92
C GLY A 33 -3.72 -35.18 -3.35
N ILE A 34 -2.52 -34.70 -3.64
CA ILE A 34 -2.29 -33.41 -4.30
C ILE A 34 -1.98 -33.65 -5.78
N TYR A 35 -2.57 -32.84 -6.64
CA TYR A 35 -2.52 -32.98 -8.09
C TYR A 35 -2.11 -31.67 -8.75
N GLN A 36 -1.42 -31.77 -9.87
CA GLN A 36 -1.14 -30.65 -10.77
C GLN A 36 -1.37 -31.11 -12.20
N SER A 37 -2.18 -30.37 -12.95
CA SER A 37 -2.54 -30.72 -14.34
C SER A 37 -3.08 -32.15 -14.49
N GLY A 38 -3.87 -32.61 -13.52
CA GLY A 38 -4.44 -33.96 -13.48
C GLY A 38 -3.48 -35.09 -13.08
N VAL A 39 -2.20 -34.79 -12.81
CA VAL A 39 -1.20 -35.77 -12.35
C VAL A 39 -1.09 -35.73 -10.83
N ARG A 40 -1.24 -36.88 -10.17
CA ARG A 40 -1.03 -36.99 -8.72
C ARG A 40 0.45 -36.86 -8.39
N LEU A 41 0.81 -35.85 -7.60
CA LEU A 41 2.20 -35.61 -7.19
C LEU A 41 2.54 -36.39 -5.91
N ALA A 42 1.64 -36.40 -4.92
CA ALA A 42 1.81 -37.09 -3.65
C ALA A 42 0.45 -37.44 -3.03
N PHE A 43 0.45 -38.28 -2.00
CA PHE A 43 -0.73 -38.60 -1.19
C PHE A 43 -0.36 -38.82 0.28
N VAL A 44 -1.34 -38.65 1.17
CA VAL A 44 -1.23 -38.90 2.61
C VAL A 44 -2.40 -39.76 3.05
N HIS A 45 -2.11 -40.86 3.76
CA HIS A 45 -3.14 -41.70 4.39
C HIS A 45 -3.66 -41.06 5.67
N SER A 46 -4.94 -41.27 5.97
CA SER A 46 -5.56 -40.75 7.18
C SER A 46 -4.89 -41.29 8.44
N SER A 47 -4.40 -42.54 8.41
CA SER A 47 -3.75 -43.23 9.53
C SER A 47 -4.56 -43.17 10.83
N THR A 48 -5.89 -43.01 10.71
CA THR A 48 -6.80 -42.89 11.84
C THR A 48 -8.20 -43.36 11.47
N LEU A 49 -8.90 -43.91 12.47
CA LEU A 49 -10.31 -44.25 12.41
C LEU A 49 -11.22 -43.09 12.87
N THR A 50 -10.66 -41.92 13.21
CA THR A 50 -11.45 -40.74 13.60
C THR A 50 -11.95 -39.97 12.39
N PRO A 51 -13.14 -39.35 12.41
CA PRO A 51 -13.66 -38.62 11.26
C PRO A 51 -12.72 -37.57 10.67
N SER A 52 -11.90 -36.92 11.50
CA SER A 52 -10.97 -35.88 11.07
C SER A 52 -9.51 -36.34 11.10
N PHE A 53 -8.71 -35.85 10.16
CA PHE A 53 -7.26 -36.02 10.10
C PHE A 53 -6.58 -34.86 9.36
N THR A 54 -5.26 -34.75 9.49
CA THR A 54 -4.44 -33.72 8.85
C THR A 54 -3.59 -34.32 7.73
N ALA A 55 -3.59 -33.68 6.57
CA ALA A 55 -2.74 -34.03 5.45
C ALA A 55 -1.82 -32.85 5.07
N GLN A 56 -0.51 -33.08 5.06
CA GLN A 56 0.48 -32.09 4.67
C GLN A 56 1.14 -32.50 3.35
N PHE A 57 1.21 -31.57 2.40
CA PHE A 57 1.82 -31.79 1.09
C PHE A 57 2.92 -30.77 0.85
N ALA A 58 4.04 -31.22 0.27
CA ALA A 58 5.06 -30.33 -0.26
C ALA A 58 4.61 -29.74 -1.60
N ILE A 59 4.90 -28.46 -1.81
CA ILE A 59 4.74 -27.76 -3.08
C ILE A 59 6.14 -27.57 -3.68
N PRO A 60 6.41 -28.04 -4.91
CA PRO A 60 7.70 -27.86 -5.56
C PRO A 60 8.10 -26.39 -5.73
N SER A 61 9.41 -26.12 -5.80
CA SER A 61 9.94 -24.84 -6.28
C SER A 61 9.70 -24.66 -7.78
N GLY A 62 9.80 -23.42 -8.27
CA GLY A 62 9.62 -23.08 -9.67
C GLY A 62 8.58 -21.97 -9.90
N PRO A 63 7.95 -21.90 -11.08
CA PRO A 63 7.02 -20.81 -11.43
C PRO A 63 5.67 -20.89 -10.71
N GLY A 64 5.46 -21.91 -9.89
CA GLY A 64 4.17 -22.21 -9.26
C GLY A 64 3.23 -22.95 -10.19
N GLY A 65 1.93 -22.91 -9.86
CA GLY A 65 0.88 -23.57 -10.62
C GLY A 65 -0.42 -23.69 -9.82
N ILE A 66 -1.42 -24.29 -10.45
CA ILE A 66 -2.70 -24.63 -9.82
C ILE A 66 -2.61 -26.06 -9.32
N TYR A 67 -2.92 -26.25 -8.04
CA TYR A 67 -2.93 -27.55 -7.37
C TYR A 67 -4.33 -27.87 -6.90
N SER A 68 -4.80 -29.07 -7.24
CA SER A 68 -6.08 -29.60 -6.77
C SER A 68 -5.87 -30.74 -5.78
N PHE A 69 -6.91 -31.03 -5.00
CA PHE A 69 -6.86 -32.07 -3.98
C PHE A 69 -8.01 -33.05 -4.16
N GLN A 70 -7.69 -34.34 -4.10
CA GLN A 70 -8.68 -35.40 -4.29
C GLN A 70 -8.63 -36.38 -3.13
N TYR A 71 -9.76 -36.98 -2.81
CA TYR A 71 -9.94 -37.95 -1.73
C TYR A 71 -10.37 -39.31 -2.29
N SER A 72 -9.95 -40.40 -1.64
CA SER A 72 -10.42 -41.74 -1.96
C SER A 72 -10.49 -42.62 -0.73
N THR A 73 -11.50 -43.49 -0.70
CA THR A 73 -11.80 -44.37 0.42
C THR A 73 -12.12 -45.79 -0.03
N SER A 74 -11.86 -46.78 0.83
CA SER A 74 -12.30 -48.15 0.57
C SER A 74 -13.83 -48.31 0.59
N VAL A 75 -14.57 -47.39 1.21
CA VAL A 75 -16.03 -47.51 1.43
C VAL A 75 -16.82 -47.54 0.12
N ASP A 76 -16.34 -46.82 -0.90
CA ASP A 76 -16.97 -46.76 -2.24
C ASP A 76 -16.20 -47.51 -3.32
N GLY A 77 -15.27 -48.37 -2.92
CA GLY A 77 -14.42 -49.13 -3.86
C GLY A 77 -13.28 -48.30 -4.45
N TRP A 78 -12.74 -47.35 -3.70
CA TRP A 78 -11.60 -46.50 -4.09
C TRP A 78 -11.91 -45.57 -5.25
N GLN A 79 -13.14 -45.05 -5.30
CA GLN A 79 -13.45 -43.95 -6.20
C GLN A 79 -12.66 -42.71 -5.78
N VAL A 80 -12.26 -41.91 -6.77
CA VAL A 80 -11.50 -40.67 -6.54
C VAL A 80 -12.46 -39.50 -6.67
N HIS A 81 -12.56 -38.72 -5.61
CA HIS A 81 -13.46 -37.58 -5.49
C HIS A 81 -12.67 -36.29 -5.44
N ASP A 82 -13.12 -35.30 -6.20
CA ASP A 82 -12.60 -33.95 -6.08
C ASP A 82 -13.06 -33.32 -4.75
N LEU A 83 -12.15 -32.71 -4.01
CA LEU A 83 -12.49 -31.95 -2.81
C LEU A 83 -13.03 -30.55 -3.13
N GLY A 84 -13.03 -30.13 -4.39
CA GLY A 84 -13.46 -28.80 -4.82
C GLY A 84 -12.54 -27.69 -4.31
N LEU A 85 -11.30 -28.05 -3.96
CA LEU A 85 -10.28 -27.14 -3.47
C LEU A 85 -9.18 -27.01 -4.53
N GLU A 86 -8.98 -25.79 -5.00
CA GLU A 86 -7.85 -25.42 -5.84
C GLU A 86 -7.04 -24.32 -5.16
N LEU A 87 -5.71 -24.48 -5.18
CA LEU A 87 -4.76 -23.49 -4.69
C LEU A 87 -3.83 -23.07 -5.82
N THR A 88 -3.72 -21.77 -6.04
CA THR A 88 -2.78 -21.19 -7.00
C THR A 88 -1.57 -20.68 -6.25
N PHE A 89 -0.41 -21.25 -6.56
CA PHE A 89 0.89 -20.73 -6.16
C PHE A 89 1.57 -20.09 -7.36
N GLY A 90 2.32 -19.03 -7.15
CA GLY A 90 3.02 -18.33 -8.20
C GLY A 90 3.62 -17.04 -7.68
N GLU A 91 4.52 -16.47 -8.47
CA GLU A 91 5.00 -15.11 -8.19
C GLU A 91 3.81 -14.16 -8.33
N ALA A 92 3.57 -13.36 -7.29
CA ALA A 92 2.66 -12.23 -7.45
C ALA A 92 3.16 -11.37 -8.62
N PRO A 93 2.27 -10.87 -9.49
CA PRO A 93 2.71 -9.98 -10.55
C PRO A 93 3.51 -8.84 -9.93
N ALA A 94 4.63 -8.49 -10.56
CA ALA A 94 5.45 -7.38 -10.10
C ALA A 94 4.57 -6.13 -10.02
N VAL A 95 4.24 -5.71 -8.80
CA VAL A 95 3.51 -4.46 -8.57
C VAL A 95 4.54 -3.35 -8.68
N PRO A 96 4.39 -2.41 -9.63
CA PRO A 96 5.33 -1.32 -9.69
C PRO A 96 5.21 -0.47 -8.42
N VAL A 97 6.16 -0.57 -7.48
CA VAL A 97 6.24 0.26 -6.27
C VAL A 97 7.01 1.58 -6.52
N GLY A 98 6.40 2.72 -6.21
CA GLY A 98 7.05 4.03 -6.23
C GLY A 98 7.73 4.35 -4.89
N CYS A 99 8.57 5.38 -4.88
CA CYS A 99 9.14 5.94 -3.66
C CYS A 99 8.51 7.31 -3.38
N LEU A 100 7.92 7.47 -2.20
CA LEU A 100 7.44 8.77 -1.71
C LEU A 100 8.45 9.28 -0.68
N LEU A 101 9.01 10.47 -0.90
CA LEU A 101 10.04 11.06 -0.08
C LEU A 101 9.53 12.33 0.61
N PRO A 102 9.22 12.29 1.91
CA PRO A 102 8.96 13.49 2.72
C PRO A 102 10.26 14.26 2.96
N SER A 103 10.62 15.13 2.03
CA SER A 103 11.85 15.93 2.11
C SER A 103 11.62 17.20 2.92
N TYR A 104 11.49 17.05 4.24
CA TYR A 104 11.35 18.15 5.20
C TYR A 104 12.71 18.80 5.51
N TRP A 105 13.52 18.99 4.47
CA TRP A 105 14.83 19.62 4.54
C TRP A 105 14.73 21.04 4.00
N TRP A 106 15.41 21.97 4.64
CA TRP A 106 15.54 23.33 4.11
C TRP A 106 16.21 23.31 2.72
N PRO A 107 15.89 24.21 1.77
CA PRO A 107 16.38 24.11 0.40
C PRO A 107 17.90 24.21 0.30
N THR A 108 18.60 24.82 1.26
CA THR A 108 20.08 24.87 1.26
C THR A 108 20.75 23.64 1.87
N ASN A 109 19.97 22.65 2.36
CA ASN A 109 20.51 21.46 3.02
C ASN A 109 21.32 20.58 2.06
N GLY A 110 22.42 19.97 2.52
CA GLY A 110 23.24 19.06 1.72
C GLY A 110 22.56 17.75 1.33
N ASN A 111 21.48 17.35 2.02
CA ASN A 111 20.72 16.12 1.77
C ASN A 111 20.14 16.05 0.35
N TRP A 112 19.87 17.18 -0.29
CA TRP A 112 19.43 17.23 -1.68
C TRP A 112 20.46 16.60 -2.64
N ASN A 113 21.75 16.77 -2.39
CA ASN A 113 22.80 16.13 -3.19
C ASN A 113 22.89 14.63 -2.91
N LEU A 114 22.65 14.23 -1.65
CA LEU A 114 22.65 12.83 -1.25
C LEU A 114 21.49 12.06 -1.89
N LEU A 115 20.32 12.70 -2.08
CA LEU A 115 19.18 12.09 -2.77
C LEU A 115 19.55 11.64 -4.18
N THR A 116 20.14 12.51 -4.98
CA THR A 116 20.52 12.17 -6.37
C THR A 116 21.59 11.08 -6.41
N GLN A 117 22.53 11.09 -5.48
CA GLN A 117 23.56 10.04 -5.35
C GLN A 117 22.93 8.68 -4.95
N ALA A 118 22.05 8.68 -3.96
CA ALA A 118 21.34 7.49 -3.51
C ALA A 118 20.48 6.88 -4.62
N LEU A 119 19.78 7.73 -5.38
CA LEU A 119 18.99 7.30 -6.53
C LEU A 119 19.89 6.60 -7.56
N SER A 120 20.99 7.25 -7.96
CA SER A 120 21.94 6.66 -8.92
C SER A 120 22.53 5.34 -8.42
N ALA A 121 22.83 5.22 -7.13
CA ALA A 121 23.37 4.00 -6.55
C ALA A 121 22.33 2.86 -6.47
N SER A 122 21.06 3.20 -6.27
CA SER A 122 19.97 2.22 -6.18
C SER A 122 19.52 1.63 -7.53
N GLY A 123 19.81 2.33 -8.63
CA GLY A 123 19.29 1.99 -9.95
C GLY A 123 17.79 2.27 -10.13
N LEU A 124 17.12 2.88 -9.14
CA LEU A 124 15.73 3.31 -9.24
C LEU A 124 15.63 4.53 -10.19
N PRO A 125 14.77 4.53 -11.21
CA PRO A 125 14.62 5.68 -12.07
C PRO A 125 13.90 6.83 -11.36
N ALA A 126 14.33 8.07 -11.63
CA ALA A 126 13.77 9.27 -10.99
C ALA A 126 12.25 9.42 -11.16
N SER A 127 11.72 8.96 -12.29
CA SER A 127 10.28 8.95 -12.58
C SER A 127 9.45 8.09 -11.64
N ARG A 128 10.09 7.26 -10.81
CA ARG A 128 9.46 6.43 -9.77
C ARG A 128 9.51 7.08 -8.40
N VAL A 129 10.12 8.26 -8.28
CA VAL A 129 10.33 8.96 -7.03
C VAL A 129 9.53 10.26 -7.01
N THR A 130 8.70 10.38 -5.99
CA THR A 130 7.90 11.55 -5.70
C THR A 130 8.48 12.25 -4.48
N VAL A 131 8.84 13.52 -4.63
CA VAL A 131 9.51 14.33 -3.60
C VAL A 131 8.56 15.41 -3.10
N ILE A 132 8.37 15.48 -1.79
CA ILE A 132 7.45 16.43 -1.15
C ILE A 132 8.24 17.64 -0.63
N LEU A 133 7.99 18.82 -1.20
CA LEU A 133 8.57 20.07 -0.74
C LEU A 133 7.73 20.66 0.40
N ASN A 134 8.34 20.85 1.56
CA ASN A 134 7.70 21.42 2.74
C ASN A 134 8.29 22.81 3.06
N VAL A 135 7.71 23.85 2.47
CA VAL A 135 8.22 25.23 2.54
C VAL A 135 8.14 25.81 3.95
N ASN A 136 7.04 25.54 4.66
CA ASN A 136 6.81 26.04 6.03
C ASN A 136 5.61 25.32 6.70
N ASN A 137 5.57 24.00 6.64
CA ASN A 137 4.53 23.16 7.23
C ASN A 137 3.08 23.57 6.91
N GLY A 138 2.82 23.98 5.66
CA GLY A 138 1.49 24.45 5.28
C GLY A 138 1.15 25.84 5.83
N TYR A 139 2.13 26.74 5.91
CA TYR A 139 1.96 28.18 6.17
C TYR A 139 2.86 29.00 5.23
N ASN A 140 2.81 28.68 3.94
CA ASN A 140 3.70 29.24 2.91
C ASN A 140 3.35 30.69 2.51
N THR A 141 2.25 31.23 3.06
CA THR A 141 1.75 32.59 2.82
C THR A 141 2.27 33.61 3.84
N ASP A 142 2.87 33.17 4.95
CA ASP A 142 3.47 34.07 5.94
C ASP A 142 4.74 34.73 5.37
N ALA A 143 4.58 35.96 4.88
CA ALA A 143 5.66 36.74 4.28
C ALA A 143 6.76 37.14 5.28
N THR A 144 6.54 36.99 6.58
CA THR A 144 7.58 37.23 7.60
C THR A 144 8.56 36.06 7.70
N VAL A 145 8.12 34.86 7.32
CA VAL A 145 8.92 33.62 7.34
C VAL A 145 9.38 33.25 5.93
N VAL A 146 8.46 33.26 4.97
CA VAL A 146 8.70 32.84 3.58
C VAL A 146 8.80 34.07 2.68
N THR A 147 9.96 34.71 2.73
CA THR A 147 10.25 35.91 1.92
C THR A 147 10.42 35.56 0.43
N PRO A 148 10.42 36.55 -0.48
CA PRO A 148 10.70 36.30 -1.90
C PRO A 148 12.04 35.58 -2.16
N SER A 149 13.08 35.85 -1.36
CA SER A 149 14.37 35.17 -1.52
C SER A 149 14.32 33.70 -1.07
N VAL A 150 13.47 33.35 -0.10
CA VAL A 150 13.22 31.96 0.29
C VAL A 150 12.48 31.22 -0.83
N TRP A 151 11.51 31.88 -1.49
CA TRP A 151 10.82 31.30 -2.65
C TRP A 151 11.77 31.01 -3.81
N LEU A 152 12.74 31.89 -4.12
CA LEU A 152 13.77 31.63 -5.13
C LEU A 152 14.56 30.34 -4.85
N LEU A 153 14.82 30.03 -3.57
CA LEU A 153 15.51 28.79 -3.20
C LEU A 153 14.64 27.56 -3.44
N TRP A 154 13.35 27.62 -3.13
CA TRP A 154 12.41 26.52 -3.37
C TRP A 154 12.11 26.32 -4.86
N GLN A 155 12.05 27.39 -5.63
CA GLN A 155 11.96 27.36 -7.10
C GLN A 155 13.15 26.62 -7.71
N ASP A 156 14.39 26.98 -7.32
CA ASP A 156 15.60 26.28 -7.77
C ASP A 156 15.56 24.78 -7.43
N ARG A 157 14.98 24.39 -6.29
CA ARG A 157 14.81 22.98 -5.92
C ARG A 157 13.75 22.26 -6.74
N ALA A 158 12.57 22.84 -6.90
CA ALA A 158 11.52 22.27 -7.71
C ALA A 158 11.99 22.06 -9.16
N GLU A 159 12.65 23.07 -9.74
CA GLU A 159 13.20 23.01 -11.10
C GLU A 159 14.24 21.87 -11.24
N LYS A 160 15.21 21.79 -10.34
CA LYS A 160 16.25 20.74 -10.40
C LYS A 160 15.69 19.33 -10.28
N LEU A 161 14.72 19.13 -9.38
CA LEU A 161 14.05 17.84 -9.20
C LEU A 161 13.23 17.48 -10.45
N TYR A 162 12.42 18.42 -10.94
CA TYR A 162 11.62 18.23 -12.14
C TYR A 162 12.50 17.88 -13.36
N ASN A 163 13.57 18.65 -13.60
CA ASN A 163 14.49 18.42 -14.72
C ASN A 163 15.28 17.10 -14.59
N ALA A 164 15.50 16.61 -13.38
CA ALA A 164 16.09 15.30 -13.13
C ALA A 164 15.06 14.14 -13.27
N GLY A 165 13.79 14.45 -13.55
CA GLY A 165 12.73 13.47 -13.81
C GLY A 165 11.96 13.03 -12.57
N PHE A 166 12.15 13.68 -11.42
CA PHE A 166 11.35 13.42 -10.23
C PHE A 166 9.95 14.02 -10.38
N LYS A 167 8.96 13.41 -9.71
CA LYS A 167 7.68 14.08 -9.46
C LYS A 167 7.84 14.98 -8.23
N VAL A 168 7.33 16.20 -8.29
CA VAL A 168 7.40 17.16 -7.18
C VAL A 168 6.00 17.45 -6.68
N LEU A 169 5.78 17.25 -5.37
CA LEU A 169 4.56 17.64 -4.68
C LEU A 169 4.85 18.75 -3.68
N ALA A 170 3.86 19.59 -3.40
CA ALA A 170 3.93 20.56 -2.31
C ALA A 170 3.16 20.06 -1.07
N TYR A 171 3.76 20.21 0.10
CA TYR A 171 3.14 19.88 1.37
C TYR A 171 2.09 20.92 1.77
N VAL A 172 0.90 20.45 2.15
CA VAL A 172 -0.22 21.24 2.68
C VAL A 172 -0.74 20.57 3.94
N ASN A 173 -0.74 21.29 5.07
CA ASN A 173 -1.28 20.78 6.32
C ASN A 173 -2.79 21.09 6.42
N LEU A 174 -3.61 20.06 6.68
CA LEU A 174 -5.07 20.17 6.82
C LEU A 174 -5.56 20.12 8.28
N CYS A 175 -4.65 20.15 9.25
CA CYS A 175 -4.99 20.29 10.65
C CYS A 175 -5.41 21.73 10.98
N SER A 176 -6.52 21.87 11.69
CA SER A 176 -7.05 23.18 12.14
C SER A 176 -6.29 23.79 13.33
N ASP A 177 -5.46 23.01 14.03
CA ASP A 177 -4.70 23.44 15.19
C ASP A 177 -3.31 22.80 15.19
N VAL A 178 -2.33 23.56 14.70
CA VAL A 178 -0.94 23.13 14.60
C VAL A 178 -0.12 23.82 15.70
N VAL A 179 0.50 23.02 16.56
CA VAL A 179 1.44 23.49 17.58
C VAL A 179 2.80 22.87 17.31
N SER A 180 3.82 23.71 17.16
CA SER A 180 5.20 23.27 16.89
C SER A 180 5.30 22.30 15.70
N PHE A 181 4.59 22.61 14.61
CA PHE A 181 4.54 21.84 13.37
C PHE A 181 3.86 20.46 13.47
N ALA A 182 3.15 20.18 14.56
CA ALA A 182 2.37 18.96 14.73
C ALA A 182 0.89 19.26 14.96
N CYS A 183 0.02 18.40 14.43
CA CYS A 183 -1.38 18.43 14.75
C CYS A 183 -1.59 17.96 16.20
N THR A 184 -2.27 18.79 17.00
CA THR A 184 -2.42 18.55 18.45
C THR A 184 -3.38 17.40 18.79
N SER A 185 -4.25 17.03 17.85
CA SER A 185 -5.30 16.02 18.04
C SER A 185 -5.79 15.47 16.71
N THR A 186 -6.13 14.19 16.67
CA THR A 186 -6.80 13.55 15.51
C THR A 186 -8.16 14.18 15.19
N ALA A 187 -8.81 14.80 16.18
CA ALA A 187 -10.06 15.53 15.97
C ALA A 187 -9.86 16.82 15.15
N ASN A 188 -8.63 17.32 15.03
CA ASN A 188 -8.32 18.54 14.28
C ASN A 188 -7.83 18.24 12.85
N GLN A 189 -7.52 16.98 12.54
CA GLN A 189 -7.10 16.53 11.21
C GLN A 189 -8.25 16.65 10.21
N GLY A 190 -7.96 17.22 9.04
CA GLY A 190 -8.91 17.47 7.96
C GLY A 190 -9.86 18.65 8.22
N ASN A 191 -9.76 19.33 9.37
CA ASN A 191 -10.68 20.39 9.78
C ASN A 191 -10.21 21.80 9.45
N ARG A 192 -9.05 21.97 8.81
CA ARG A 192 -8.60 23.29 8.39
C ARG A 192 -9.53 23.86 7.31
N PRO A 193 -10.13 25.06 7.50
CA PRO A 193 -11.08 25.60 6.55
C PRO A 193 -10.49 25.77 5.15
N PHE A 194 -11.23 25.37 4.11
CA PHE A 194 -10.77 25.51 2.72
C PHE A 194 -10.36 26.94 2.35
N ALA A 195 -11.05 27.95 2.88
CA ALA A 195 -10.71 29.36 2.65
C ALA A 195 -9.30 29.75 3.16
N GLU A 196 -8.75 29.02 4.11
CA GLU A 196 -7.38 29.21 4.61
C GLU A 196 -6.35 28.41 3.81
N VAL A 197 -6.74 27.24 3.30
CA VAL A 197 -5.88 26.35 2.51
C VAL A 197 -5.74 26.85 1.06
N GLN A 198 -6.81 27.38 0.48
CA GLN A 198 -6.86 27.80 -0.92
C GLN A 198 -5.76 28.82 -1.29
N PRO A 199 -5.49 29.88 -0.50
CA PRO A 199 -4.40 30.81 -0.77
C PRO A 199 -3.02 30.16 -0.78
N GLU A 200 -2.80 29.09 -0.01
CA GLU A 200 -1.52 28.37 0.04
C GLU A 200 -1.28 27.55 -1.22
N ILE A 201 -2.33 26.88 -1.69
CA ILE A 201 -2.32 26.16 -2.96
C ILE A 201 -2.06 27.15 -4.09
N ALA A 202 -2.78 28.28 -4.10
CA ALA A 202 -2.56 29.33 -5.10
C ALA A 202 -1.12 29.86 -5.07
N LYS A 203 -0.53 30.00 -3.87
CA LYS A 203 0.86 30.44 -3.72
C LYS A 203 1.84 29.40 -4.28
N TYR A 204 1.64 28.11 -4.01
CA TYR A 204 2.47 27.06 -4.61
C TYR A 204 2.37 27.03 -6.13
N VAL A 205 1.16 27.14 -6.68
CA VAL A 205 0.94 27.19 -8.13
C VAL A 205 1.62 28.40 -8.76
N ALA A 206 1.51 29.57 -8.14
CA ALA A 206 2.14 30.79 -8.63
C ALA A 206 3.68 30.72 -8.60
N GLU A 207 4.26 30.17 -7.53
CA GLU A 207 5.71 30.16 -7.34
C GLU A 207 6.39 28.97 -8.01
N LEU A 208 5.79 27.79 -8.01
CA LEU A 208 6.41 26.57 -8.56
C LEU A 208 5.98 26.26 -10.00
N GLY A 209 4.81 26.75 -10.42
CA GLY A 209 4.31 26.67 -11.78
C GLY A 209 4.37 25.26 -12.36
N GLN A 210 4.97 25.12 -13.55
CA GLN A 210 5.07 23.85 -14.28
C GLN A 210 5.86 22.76 -13.55
N TRP A 211 6.66 23.10 -12.53
CA TRP A 211 7.44 22.11 -11.78
C TRP A 211 6.60 21.39 -10.73
N LEU A 212 5.41 21.91 -10.39
CA LEU A 212 4.51 21.31 -9.42
C LEU A 212 3.63 20.25 -10.08
N GLY A 213 3.79 19.00 -9.67
CA GLY A 213 2.98 17.88 -10.16
C GLY A 213 1.77 17.55 -9.30
N GLY A 214 1.68 18.08 -8.08
CA GLY A 214 0.58 17.79 -7.17
C GLY A 214 0.78 18.30 -5.75
N LEU A 215 -0.09 17.87 -4.84
CA LEU A 215 -0.09 18.22 -3.43
C LEU A 215 -0.01 16.97 -2.56
N PHE A 216 0.75 17.06 -1.47
CA PHE A 216 0.71 16.13 -0.37
C PHE A 216 -0.11 16.76 0.75
N LEU A 217 -1.33 16.24 0.94
CA LEU A 217 -2.30 16.72 1.92
C LEU A 217 -2.07 15.97 3.24
N ASP A 218 -1.30 16.58 4.11
CA ASP A 218 -1.00 16.03 5.43
C ASP A 218 -2.12 16.30 6.42
N ASP A 219 -2.24 15.44 7.43
CA ASP A 219 -3.35 15.46 8.37
C ASP A 219 -4.72 15.43 7.67
N ALA A 220 -4.82 14.74 6.52
CA ALA A 220 -6.08 14.57 5.79
C ALA A 220 -6.96 13.54 6.52
N GLY A 221 -7.76 13.98 7.49
CA GLY A 221 -8.57 13.10 8.34
C GLY A 221 -9.50 12.17 7.54
N HIS A 222 -9.25 10.87 7.54
CA HIS A 222 -10.08 9.84 6.90
C HIS A 222 -10.98 9.09 7.92
N SER A 223 -11.54 9.84 8.88
CA SER A 223 -12.44 9.31 9.92
C SER A 223 -13.92 9.30 9.51
N GLY A 224 -14.26 9.92 8.39
CA GLY A 224 -15.65 10.17 7.95
C GLY A 224 -16.28 11.44 8.55
N LEU A 225 -15.61 12.13 9.47
CA LEU A 225 -16.12 13.37 10.08
C LEU A 225 -15.76 14.63 9.28
N THR A 226 -14.66 14.58 8.53
CA THR A 226 -14.06 15.71 7.82
C THR A 226 -14.02 15.48 6.30
N THR A 227 -14.85 14.55 5.81
CA THR A 227 -14.92 14.16 4.41
C THR A 227 -15.16 15.34 3.49
N THR A 228 -16.06 16.25 3.88
CA THR A 228 -16.47 17.37 3.04
C THR A 228 -15.32 18.37 2.86
N GLU A 229 -14.66 18.71 3.96
CA GLU A 229 -13.58 19.70 4.01
C GLU A 229 -12.35 19.20 3.24
N VAL A 230 -11.94 17.95 3.45
CA VAL A 230 -10.83 17.35 2.69
C VAL A 230 -11.19 17.26 1.21
N LEU A 231 -12.41 16.80 0.87
CA LEU A 231 -12.84 16.67 -0.52
C LEU A 231 -12.91 18.03 -1.25
N GLN A 232 -13.21 19.13 -0.57
CA GLN A 232 -13.13 20.47 -1.15
C GLN A 232 -11.70 20.81 -1.59
N VAL A 233 -10.71 20.54 -0.74
CA VAL A 233 -9.29 20.74 -1.06
C VAL A 233 -8.87 19.85 -2.23
N THR A 234 -9.20 18.56 -2.18
CA THR A 234 -8.91 17.57 -3.24
C THR A 234 -9.52 17.98 -4.57
N THR A 235 -10.80 18.36 -4.57
CA THR A 235 -11.52 18.80 -5.78
C THR A 235 -10.90 20.06 -6.36
N HIS A 236 -10.49 21.01 -5.52
CA HIS A 236 -9.82 22.22 -5.97
C HIS A 236 -8.47 21.91 -6.63
N ALA A 237 -7.63 21.09 -6.00
CA ALA A 237 -6.35 20.68 -6.54
C ALA A 237 -6.49 19.95 -7.88
N ASN A 238 -7.40 18.97 -7.96
CA ASN A 238 -7.68 18.23 -9.19
C ASN A 238 -8.21 19.16 -10.31
N GLY A 239 -9.01 20.16 -9.96
CA GLY A 239 -9.48 21.19 -10.89
C GLY A 239 -8.36 22.07 -11.47
N LEU A 240 -7.20 22.11 -10.82
CA LEU A 240 -5.97 22.76 -11.31
C LEU A 240 -5.05 21.79 -12.08
N GLY A 241 -5.46 20.53 -12.25
CA GLY A 241 -4.65 19.48 -12.88
C GLY A 241 -3.51 18.96 -11.98
N LEU A 242 -3.61 19.17 -10.67
CA LEU A 242 -2.64 18.70 -9.68
C LEU A 242 -3.09 17.36 -9.11
N GLU A 243 -2.16 16.41 -8.97
CA GLU A 243 -2.44 15.17 -8.22
C GLU A 243 -2.54 15.42 -6.72
N THR A 244 -3.19 14.51 -6.01
CA THR A 244 -3.40 14.56 -4.57
C THR A 244 -2.96 13.28 -3.89
N VAL A 245 -2.04 13.42 -2.94
CA VAL A 245 -1.64 12.36 -2.02
C VAL A 245 -2.21 12.68 -0.65
N HIS A 246 -3.08 11.84 -0.12
CA HIS A 246 -3.65 12.03 1.22
C HIS A 246 -2.78 11.31 2.25
N ASN A 247 -2.41 11.99 3.32
CA ASN A 247 -1.82 11.38 4.50
C ASN A 247 -2.75 11.53 5.72
N PRO A 248 -3.60 10.54 5.99
CA PRO A 248 -4.43 10.51 7.20
C PRO A 248 -3.67 10.18 8.49
N GLY A 249 -2.41 9.75 8.43
CA GLY A 249 -1.65 9.26 9.60
C GLY A 249 -2.20 7.95 10.22
N ALA A 250 -3.22 7.34 9.61
CA ALA A 250 -3.87 6.10 10.04
C ALA A 250 -4.51 5.39 8.84
N PHE A 251 -5.01 4.16 9.03
CA PHE A 251 -5.78 3.50 7.98
C PHE A 251 -7.06 4.28 7.66
N SER A 252 -7.28 4.55 6.36
CA SER A 252 -8.51 5.17 5.89
C SER A 252 -9.73 4.34 6.26
N GLN A 253 -10.73 4.97 6.89
CA GLN A 253 -12.07 4.41 7.08
C GLN A 253 -13.11 5.10 6.19
N ASP A 254 -12.67 6.04 5.35
CA ASP A 254 -13.48 6.84 4.45
C ASP A 254 -13.24 6.41 3.00
N THR A 255 -14.19 5.70 2.41
CA THR A 255 -14.12 5.25 1.02
C THR A 255 -14.25 6.40 0.02
N THR A 256 -14.91 7.49 0.40
CA THR A 256 -15.07 8.67 -0.47
C THR A 256 -13.72 9.33 -0.66
N LEU A 257 -13.00 9.60 0.44
CA LEU A 257 -11.67 10.20 0.36
C LEU A 257 -10.62 9.25 -0.21
N PHE A 258 -10.69 7.96 0.12
CA PHE A 258 -9.80 6.95 -0.47
C PHE A 258 -9.90 6.90 -2.00
N ASN A 259 -11.12 6.99 -2.54
CA ASN A 259 -11.35 6.99 -3.99
C ASN A 259 -11.10 8.35 -4.65
N ALA A 260 -11.09 9.44 -3.88
CA ALA A 260 -10.88 10.79 -4.41
C ALA A 260 -9.40 11.14 -4.57
N ALA A 261 -8.51 10.54 -3.76
CA ALA A 261 -7.07 10.75 -3.82
C ALA A 261 -6.41 9.89 -4.91
N ASP A 262 -5.34 10.38 -5.53
CA ASP A 262 -4.50 9.58 -6.42
C ASP A 262 -3.71 8.53 -5.64
N VAL A 263 -3.28 8.89 -4.42
CA VAL A 263 -2.60 8.00 -3.48
C VAL A 263 -3.06 8.30 -2.05
N THR A 264 -3.28 7.26 -1.24
CA THR A 264 -3.48 7.41 0.21
C THR A 264 -2.34 6.72 0.98
N VAL A 265 -1.69 7.45 1.88
CA VAL A 265 -0.71 6.90 2.82
C VAL A 265 -1.47 6.15 3.91
N MET A 266 -1.54 4.83 3.80
CA MET A 266 -2.27 3.98 4.73
C MET A 266 -1.46 3.63 5.99
N ARG A 267 -0.16 3.94 5.99
CA ARG A 267 0.78 3.61 7.05
C ARG A 267 1.90 4.64 7.12
N GLU A 268 2.07 5.22 8.30
CA GLU A 268 3.17 6.10 8.65
C GLU A 268 3.46 5.81 10.12
N ASN A 269 4.58 5.13 10.44
CA ASN A 269 5.19 4.90 11.78
C ASN A 269 6.20 3.72 11.74
N SER A 270 6.91 3.47 12.85
CA SER A 270 8.06 2.56 12.95
C SER A 270 7.77 1.06 12.90
N ASP A 271 6.52 0.63 13.09
CA ASP A 271 6.20 -0.78 13.22
C ASP A 271 5.45 -1.31 11.99
N ALA A 272 5.98 -2.38 11.40
CA ALA A 272 5.28 -3.16 10.37
C ALA A 272 4.10 -3.90 11.02
N GLY A 273 3.00 -3.19 11.32
CA GLY A 273 1.77 -3.79 11.82
C GLY A 273 1.18 -4.82 10.85
N THR A 274 0.35 -5.73 11.34
CA THR A 274 -0.38 -6.73 10.54
C THR A 274 -1.11 -6.04 9.38
N ALA A 275 -0.69 -6.34 8.15
CA ALA A 275 -1.33 -5.83 6.95
C ALA A 275 -2.62 -6.57 6.67
N SER A 276 -3.74 -5.87 6.76
CA SER A 276 -4.94 -6.23 6.05
C SER A 276 -5.49 -4.96 5.42
N PRO A 277 -5.22 -4.69 4.13
CA PRO A 277 -6.09 -3.78 3.40
C PRO A 277 -7.46 -4.45 3.36
N TYR A 278 -8.45 -3.86 4.04
CA TYR A 278 -9.87 -4.19 3.90
C TYR A 278 -10.44 -3.78 2.52
N PHE A 279 -9.61 -3.81 1.48
CA PHE A 279 -9.98 -3.48 0.12
C PHE A 279 -9.71 -4.70 -0.78
N SER A 280 -10.40 -5.79 -0.47
CA SER A 280 -10.80 -6.77 -1.49
C SER A 280 -12.14 -6.28 -2.04
N GLY A 281 -12.08 -5.38 -3.02
CA GLY A 281 -13.22 -4.92 -3.79
C GLY A 281 -12.86 -5.00 -5.27
#